data_AF-A0A285BGB0-F1
#
_entry.id   AF-A0A285BGB0-F1
#
_cell.length_a   1.000
_cell.length_b   1.000
_cell.length_c   1.000
_cell.angle_alpha   90.00
_cell.angle_beta   90.00
_cell.angle_gamma   90.00
#
_symmetry.space_group_name_H-M   'P 1'
#
loop_
_entity.id
_entity.type
_entity.pdbx_description
1 polymer ?
#
loop_
_entity_poly.entity_id
_entity_poly.type
_entity_poly.pdbx_seq_one_letter_code
_entity_poly.pdbx_strand_id
1 'polypeptide(L)'
;MSREIKVDLKYLLNTYNDIEKARMNLYWAVNKCLRSGEKPDIVLPCDDVKAEMTDDIVKVIVPDFPARLMSIKKIEKSRWTDNIMYALKNLNESIYFEKAFIFIKFYMPVKNSDIDNWDIKPIIDGIKHSEIIPDDTYDYLSFGFNARFSEEPKTEIYIFDYNKLEKILPKILQES
;
A
#
# COMPACT_ATOMS: atom_id res chain seq x y z
N MET A 1 -1.73 -42.90 6.02
CA MET A 1 -0.65 -42.27 5.22
C MET A 1 -1.27 -41.13 4.44
N SER A 2 -1.04 -39.88 4.85
CA SER A 2 -1.37 -38.73 4.01
C SER A 2 -0.45 -38.75 2.80
N ARG A 3 -1.03 -38.75 1.58
CA ARG A 3 -0.25 -38.54 0.36
C ARG A 3 0.29 -37.12 0.40
N GLU A 4 1.61 -36.97 0.45
CA GLU A 4 2.27 -35.69 0.28
C GLU A 4 2.07 -35.25 -1.18
N ILE A 5 1.22 -34.25 -1.41
CA ILE A 5 0.98 -33.70 -2.75
C ILE A 5 2.20 -32.86 -3.10
N LYS A 6 3.08 -33.36 -3.97
CA LYS A 6 4.16 -32.56 -4.57
C LYS A 6 3.57 -31.65 -5.63
N VAL A 7 3.50 -30.36 -5.32
CA VAL A 7 3.12 -29.31 -6.29
C VAL A 7 4.33 -28.93 -7.11
N ASP A 8 4.20 -28.85 -8.43
CA ASP A 8 5.25 -28.31 -9.29
C ASP A 8 5.30 -26.79 -9.13
N LEU A 9 6.39 -26.31 -8.53
CA LEU A 9 6.63 -24.89 -8.25
C LEU A 9 6.57 -24.02 -9.50
N LYS A 10 6.97 -24.54 -10.67
CA LYS A 10 6.94 -23.78 -11.92
C LYS A 10 5.50 -23.52 -12.36
N TYR A 11 4.65 -24.54 -12.33
CA TYR A 11 3.23 -24.35 -12.65
C TYR A 11 2.55 -23.44 -11.64
N LEU A 12 2.84 -23.60 -10.34
CA LEU A 12 2.28 -22.73 -9.30
C LEU A 12 2.64 -21.27 -9.53
N LEU A 13 3.91 -20.97 -9.83
CA LEU A 13 4.39 -19.62 -10.09
C LEU A 13 3.77 -19.03 -11.37
N ASN A 14 3.63 -19.83 -12.43
CA ASN A 14 2.99 -19.38 -13.66
C ASN A 14 1.51 -19.05 -13.44
N THR A 15 0.78 -19.95 -12.76
CA THR A 15 -0.63 -19.74 -12.43
C THR A 15 -0.81 -18.50 -11.56
N TYR A 16 0.05 -18.28 -10.57
CA TYR A 16 0.03 -17.06 -9.77
C TYR A 16 0.20 -15.82 -10.65
N ASN A 17 1.18 -15.80 -11.56
CA ASN A 17 1.36 -14.67 -12.48
C ASN A 17 0.14 -14.42 -13.37
N ASP A 18 -0.56 -15.45 -13.82
CA ASP A 18 -1.72 -15.29 -14.68
C ASP A 18 -2.96 -14.81 -13.91
N ILE A 19 -3.13 -15.23 -12.66
CA ILE A 19 -4.14 -14.68 -11.74
C ILE A 19 -3.89 -13.19 -11.51
N GLU A 20 -2.64 -12.79 -11.29
CA GLU A 20 -2.27 -11.39 -11.08
C GLU A 20 -2.53 -10.51 -12.31
N LYS A 21 -2.24 -11.02 -13.52
CA LYS A 21 -2.61 -10.33 -14.76
C LYS A 21 -4.12 -10.20 -14.91
N ALA A 22 -4.88 -11.26 -14.60
CA ALA A 22 -6.34 -11.24 -14.68
C ALA A 22 -6.95 -10.23 -13.68
N ARG A 23 -6.46 -10.23 -12.44
CA ARG A 23 -6.79 -9.22 -11.41
C ARG A 23 -6.54 -7.83 -11.95
N MET A 24 -5.42 -7.62 -12.64
CA MET A 24 -5.07 -6.31 -13.15
C MET A 24 -5.90 -5.86 -14.34
N ASN A 25 -6.25 -6.78 -15.24
CA ASN A 25 -7.20 -6.49 -16.31
C ASN A 25 -8.58 -6.09 -15.75
N LEU A 26 -9.04 -6.76 -14.68
CA LEU A 26 -10.28 -6.42 -14.01
C LEU A 26 -10.20 -5.03 -13.36
N TYR A 27 -9.14 -4.74 -12.62
CA TYR A 27 -8.89 -3.41 -12.06
C TYR A 27 -8.98 -2.32 -13.12
N TRP A 28 -8.28 -2.49 -14.25
CA TRP A 28 -8.32 -1.52 -15.34
C TRP A 28 -9.69 -1.41 -16.00
N ALA A 29 -10.50 -2.46 -16.00
CA ALA A 29 -11.85 -2.38 -16.53
C ALA A 29 -12.75 -1.47 -15.68
N VAL A 30 -12.56 -1.46 -14.36
CA VAL A 30 -13.47 -0.79 -13.42
C VAL A 30 -12.94 0.52 -12.81
N ASN A 31 -11.61 0.75 -12.83
CA ASN A 31 -10.96 1.88 -12.16
C ASN A 31 -10.25 2.86 -13.09
N LYS A 32 -10.55 2.86 -14.40
CA LYS A 32 -9.98 3.82 -15.38
C LYS A 32 -10.16 5.29 -14.99
N CYS A 33 -11.21 5.60 -14.23
CA CYS A 33 -11.60 6.93 -13.80
C CYS A 33 -10.76 7.48 -12.64
N LEU A 34 -10.01 6.64 -11.90
CA LEU A 34 -9.22 7.11 -10.75
C LEU A 34 -8.19 8.18 -11.16
N ARG A 35 -7.61 8.04 -12.36
CA ARG A 35 -6.63 9.00 -12.89
C ARG A 35 -7.24 10.35 -13.29
N SER A 36 -8.54 10.39 -13.60
CA SER A 36 -9.27 11.65 -13.82
C SER A 36 -9.79 12.25 -12.50
N GLY A 37 -9.54 11.61 -11.35
CA GLY A 37 -10.04 12.04 -10.05
C GLY A 37 -11.50 11.70 -9.81
N GLU A 38 -12.11 10.90 -10.69
CA GLU A 38 -13.50 10.49 -10.60
C GLU A 38 -13.67 9.24 -9.74
N LYS A 39 -14.79 9.16 -9.02
CA LYS A 39 -15.12 8.01 -8.21
C LYS A 39 -15.46 6.80 -9.09
N PRO A 40 -14.86 5.63 -8.83
CA PRO A 40 -15.22 4.40 -9.55
C PRO A 40 -16.64 3.95 -9.17
N ASP A 41 -17.39 3.51 -10.19
CA ASP A 41 -18.73 2.94 -10.03
C ASP A 41 -18.70 1.62 -9.24
N ILE A 42 -17.62 0.85 -9.41
CA ILE A 42 -17.40 -0.44 -8.75
C ILE A 42 -16.02 -0.40 -8.10
N VAL A 43 -15.99 -0.57 -6.79
CA VAL A 43 -14.75 -0.73 -6.01
C VAL A 43 -14.60 -2.21 -5.66
N LEU A 44 -13.50 -2.83 -6.09
CA LEU A 44 -13.18 -4.19 -5.68
C LEU A 44 -12.76 -4.21 -4.20
N PRO A 45 -13.02 -5.28 -3.44
CA PRO A 45 -12.68 -5.33 -2.03
C PRO A 45 -11.20 -5.04 -1.71
N CYS A 46 -10.26 -5.48 -2.56
CA CYS A 46 -8.82 -5.23 -2.40
C CYS A 46 -8.36 -3.83 -2.88
N ASP A 47 -9.29 -3.03 -3.43
CA ASP A 47 -9.07 -1.67 -3.91
C ASP A 47 -9.85 -0.62 -3.09
N ASP A 48 -10.61 -1.04 -2.08
CA ASP A 48 -11.33 -0.16 -1.14
C ASP A 48 -10.36 0.50 -0.14
N VAL A 49 -9.45 1.30 -0.68
CA VAL A 49 -8.44 2.05 0.07
C VAL A 49 -9.10 3.21 0.78
N LYS A 50 -8.90 3.29 2.10
CA LYS A 50 -9.49 4.32 2.96
C LYS A 50 -8.41 5.21 3.50
N ALA A 51 -8.68 6.50 3.59
CA ALA A 51 -7.83 7.47 4.26
C ALA A 51 -8.65 8.23 5.30
N GLU A 52 -8.05 8.46 6.47
CA GLU A 52 -8.63 9.26 7.54
C GLU A 52 -7.53 10.12 8.19
N MET A 53 -7.91 11.25 8.78
CA MET A 53 -6.99 12.10 9.54
C MET A 53 -7.39 12.13 11.02
N THR A 54 -6.43 11.99 11.92
CA THR A 54 -6.65 12.10 13.36
C THR A 54 -5.38 12.65 14.01
N ASP A 55 -5.50 13.69 14.83
CA ASP A 55 -4.38 14.31 15.58
C ASP A 55 -3.13 14.62 14.72
N ASP A 56 -3.34 15.22 13.54
CA ASP A 56 -2.30 15.52 12.54
C ASP A 56 -1.59 14.30 11.93
N ILE A 57 -2.18 13.11 12.06
CA ILE A 57 -1.71 11.87 11.44
C ILE A 57 -2.72 11.48 10.36
N VAL A 58 -2.24 11.32 9.13
CA VAL A 58 -3.02 10.71 8.07
C VAL A 58 -2.78 9.21 8.11
N LYS A 59 -3.86 8.44 8.28
CA LYS A 59 -3.84 6.99 8.22
C LYS A 59 -4.50 6.53 6.93
N VAL A 60 -3.79 5.75 6.13
CA VAL A 60 -4.31 5.07 4.95
C VAL A 60 -4.35 3.58 5.21
N ILE A 61 -5.48 2.93 4.94
CA ILE A 61 -5.68 1.49 5.06
C ILE A 61 -5.91 0.93 3.67
N VAL A 62 -4.98 0.10 3.22
CA VAL A 62 -5.11 -0.69 2.00
C VAL A 62 -5.49 -2.12 2.40
N PRO A 63 -6.65 -2.65 1.95
CA PRO A 63 -7.10 -4.02 2.25
C PRO A 63 -6.34 -5.07 1.41
N ASP A 64 -5.02 -4.90 1.30
CA ASP A 64 -4.12 -5.79 0.59
C ASP A 64 -2.66 -5.57 1.06
N PHE A 65 -1.74 -6.36 0.54
CA PHE A 65 -0.30 -6.25 0.75
C PHE A 65 0.43 -6.18 -0.59
N PRO A 66 1.55 -5.43 -0.70
CA PRO A 66 2.25 -5.23 -1.97
C PRO A 66 2.80 -6.55 -2.51
N ALA A 67 3.33 -6.57 -3.73
CA ALA A 67 3.94 -7.75 -4.31
C ALA A 67 5.41 -7.89 -3.92
N ARG A 68 5.86 -9.14 -3.84
CA ARG A 68 7.28 -9.49 -3.67
C ARG A 68 7.97 -9.77 -5.01
N LEU A 69 7.27 -10.41 -5.95
CA LEU A 69 7.87 -10.88 -7.21
C LEU A 69 8.00 -9.74 -8.23
N MET A 70 9.18 -9.58 -8.83
CA MET A 70 9.45 -8.51 -9.80
C MET A 70 8.50 -8.48 -10.99
N SER A 71 8.04 -9.64 -11.47
CA SER A 71 7.05 -9.72 -12.56
C SER A 71 5.74 -9.04 -12.18
N ILE A 72 5.30 -9.20 -10.93
CA ILE A 72 4.05 -8.65 -10.42
C ILE A 72 4.20 -7.19 -10.04
N LYS A 73 5.31 -6.82 -9.38
CA LYS A 73 5.63 -5.42 -9.02
C LYS A 73 5.37 -4.44 -10.16
N LYS A 74 5.85 -4.79 -11.37
CA LYS A 74 5.66 -3.97 -12.57
C LYS A 74 4.19 -3.81 -12.98
N ILE A 75 3.38 -4.84 -12.78
CA ILE A 75 1.98 -4.88 -13.23
C ILE A 75 1.09 -4.16 -12.21
N GLU A 76 1.32 -4.36 -10.91
CA GLU A 76 0.48 -3.80 -9.85
C GLU A 76 0.90 -2.41 -9.34
N LYS A 77 2.08 -1.91 -9.75
CA LYS A 77 2.58 -0.60 -9.35
C LYS A 77 1.51 0.49 -9.46
N SER A 78 0.89 0.63 -10.63
CA SER A 78 -0.12 1.67 -10.83
C SER A 78 -1.37 1.46 -9.99
N ARG A 79 -1.74 0.21 -9.67
CA ARG A 79 -2.89 -0.08 -8.81
C ARG A 79 -2.72 0.57 -7.44
N TRP A 80 -1.57 0.30 -6.83
CA TRP A 80 -1.20 0.84 -5.53
C TRP A 80 -1.10 2.36 -5.57
N THR A 81 -0.37 2.89 -6.55
CA THR A 81 -0.18 4.34 -6.72
C THR A 81 -1.50 5.08 -6.91
N ASP A 82 -2.34 4.63 -7.84
CA ASP A 82 -3.59 5.31 -8.21
C ASP A 82 -4.62 5.24 -7.06
N ASN A 83 -4.75 4.09 -6.38
CA ASN A 83 -5.69 3.95 -5.25
C ASN A 83 -5.28 4.80 -4.04
N ILE A 84 -3.98 4.82 -3.68
CA ILE A 84 -3.48 5.62 -2.55
C ILE A 84 -3.63 7.11 -2.86
N MET A 85 -3.22 7.52 -4.06
CA MET A 85 -3.39 8.90 -4.52
C MET A 85 -4.85 9.33 -4.42
N TYR A 86 -5.76 8.51 -4.95
CA TYR A 86 -7.19 8.82 -4.93
C TYR A 86 -7.74 8.92 -3.51
N ALA A 87 -7.42 7.98 -2.63
CA ALA A 87 -7.88 8.01 -1.23
C ALA A 87 -7.41 9.27 -0.50
N LEU A 88 -6.15 9.68 -0.70
CA LEU A 88 -5.58 10.89 -0.09
C LEU A 88 -6.19 12.18 -0.68
N LYS A 89 -6.38 12.26 -2.00
CA LYS A 89 -7.00 13.44 -2.64
C LYS A 89 -8.46 13.66 -2.25
N ASN A 90 -9.14 12.61 -1.81
CA ASN A 90 -10.54 12.67 -1.36
C ASN A 90 -10.67 12.85 0.16
N LEU A 91 -9.58 13.11 0.88
CA LEU A 91 -9.68 13.61 2.25
C LEU A 91 -10.34 14.99 2.23
N ASN A 92 -11.32 15.21 3.10
CA ASN A 92 -12.03 16.49 3.21
C ASN A 92 -11.18 17.60 3.87
N GLU A 93 -9.87 17.39 3.98
CA GLU A 93 -8.94 18.21 4.74
C GLU A 93 -7.76 18.59 3.85
N SER A 94 -7.41 19.88 3.84
CA SER A 94 -6.22 20.34 3.13
C SER A 94 -4.98 19.94 3.91
N ILE A 95 -4.28 18.92 3.45
CA ILE A 95 -3.09 18.37 4.11
C ILE A 95 -1.87 18.67 3.27
N TYR A 96 -0.82 19.16 3.91
CA TYR A 96 0.48 19.36 3.29
C TYR A 96 1.58 19.24 4.33
N PHE A 97 2.65 18.52 4.00
CA PHE A 97 3.85 18.38 4.83
C PHE A 97 5.06 18.90 4.06
N GLU A 98 5.80 19.84 4.66
CA GLU A 98 7.09 20.28 4.11
C GLU A 98 8.11 19.13 4.12
N LYS A 99 8.15 18.37 5.22
CA LYS A 99 8.85 17.10 5.31
C LYS A 99 8.00 16.08 6.06
N ALA A 100 7.69 14.96 5.42
CA ALA A 100 6.89 13.90 6.02
C ALA A 100 7.76 12.75 6.53
N PHE A 101 7.29 12.09 7.59
CA PHE A 101 7.68 10.73 7.89
C PHE A 101 6.54 9.76 7.53
N ILE A 102 6.88 8.70 6.81
CA ILE A 102 5.94 7.65 6.40
C ILE A 102 6.26 6.37 7.17
N PHE A 103 5.33 5.90 7.99
CA PHE A 103 5.48 4.62 8.68
C PHE A 103 4.50 3.59 8.12
N ILE A 104 5.01 2.47 7.62
CA ILE A 104 4.20 1.43 6.97
C ILE A 104 4.13 0.18 7.86
N LYS A 105 2.93 -0.22 8.26
CA LYS A 105 2.68 -1.49 8.93
C LYS A 105 2.14 -2.51 7.94
N PHE A 106 2.89 -3.58 7.74
CA PHE A 106 2.46 -4.70 6.91
C PHE A 106 1.83 -5.82 7.74
N TYR A 107 0.64 -6.25 7.33
CA TYR A 107 -0.08 -7.39 7.91
C TYR A 107 -0.04 -8.49 6.85
N MET A 108 0.87 -9.46 7.01
CA MET A 108 1.27 -10.38 5.96
C MET A 108 0.66 -11.77 6.16
N PRO A 109 0.25 -12.48 5.09
CA PRO A 109 -0.23 -13.87 5.18
C PRO A 109 0.92 -14.89 5.32
N VAL A 110 2.16 -14.42 5.47
CA VAL A 110 3.36 -15.27 5.55
C VAL A 110 4.14 -14.98 6.81
N LYS A 111 4.60 -16.04 7.47
CA LYS A 111 5.54 -15.96 8.59
C LYS A 111 6.97 -15.88 8.05
N ASN A 112 7.83 -15.10 8.69
CA ASN A 112 9.26 -14.98 8.38
C ASN A 112 9.54 -14.60 6.92
N SER A 113 9.16 -13.37 6.54
CA SER A 113 9.51 -12.79 5.24
C SER A 113 10.43 -11.59 5.42
N ASP A 114 11.39 -11.45 4.50
CA ASP A 114 12.17 -10.22 4.33
C ASP A 114 11.28 -9.14 3.73
N ILE A 115 10.93 -8.13 4.54
CA ILE A 115 9.91 -7.12 4.21
C ILE A 115 10.46 -6.04 3.26
N ASP A 116 11.76 -5.78 3.32
CA ASP A 116 12.47 -4.89 2.41
C ASP A 116 12.38 -5.32 0.93
N ASN A 117 12.13 -6.60 0.67
CA ASN A 117 11.89 -7.14 -0.66
C ASN A 117 10.48 -6.88 -1.21
N TRP A 118 9.57 -6.32 -0.44
CA TRP A 118 8.21 -6.00 -0.87
C TRP A 118 8.13 -4.60 -1.48
N ASP A 119 7.19 -4.36 -2.39
CA ASP A 119 7.20 -3.13 -3.19
C ASP A 119 6.63 -1.91 -2.44
N ILE A 120 7.51 -1.18 -1.78
CA ILE A 120 7.17 0.06 -1.06
C ILE A 120 7.06 1.26 -2.03
N LYS A 121 7.79 1.23 -3.15
CA LYS A 121 7.89 2.39 -4.05
C LYS A 121 6.53 2.87 -4.57
N PRO A 122 5.57 2.00 -4.97
CA PRO A 122 4.24 2.43 -5.39
C PRO A 122 3.44 3.18 -4.32
N ILE A 123 3.65 2.85 -3.04
CA ILE A 123 3.02 3.53 -1.89
C ILE A 123 3.54 4.97 -1.81
N ILE A 124 4.86 5.15 -1.83
CA ILE A 124 5.49 6.47 -1.80
C ILE A 124 5.10 7.29 -3.03
N ASP A 125 5.06 6.68 -4.21
CA ASP A 125 4.62 7.32 -5.45
C ASP A 125 3.17 7.82 -5.34
N GLY A 126 2.26 7.01 -4.77
CA GLY A 126 0.85 7.41 -4.57
C GLY A 126 0.72 8.61 -3.62
N ILE A 127 1.51 8.63 -2.55
CA ILE A 127 1.55 9.75 -1.59
C ILE A 127 2.06 11.02 -2.26
N LYS A 128 3.15 10.95 -3.02
CA LYS A 128 3.65 12.08 -3.79
C LYS A 128 2.61 12.59 -4.79
N HIS A 129 1.99 11.70 -5.57
CA HIS A 129 0.99 12.07 -6.56
C HIS A 129 -0.30 12.63 -5.96
N SER A 130 -0.53 12.43 -4.66
CA SER A 130 -1.61 13.09 -3.93
C SER A 130 -1.32 14.56 -3.61
N GLU A 131 -0.08 15.03 -3.82
CA GLU A 131 0.39 16.40 -3.61
C GLU A 131 0.42 16.86 -2.14
N ILE A 132 0.25 15.93 -1.19
CA ILE A 132 0.43 16.22 0.24
C ILE A 132 1.90 16.35 0.66
N ILE A 133 2.83 15.93 -0.20
CA ILE A 133 4.27 16.19 -0.11
C ILE A 133 4.80 16.68 -1.47
N PRO A 134 5.87 17.50 -1.51
CA PRO A 134 6.40 18.05 -2.76
C PRO A 134 7.04 17.00 -3.68
N ASP A 135 7.85 16.10 -3.11
CA ASP A 135 8.56 15.06 -3.85
C ASP A 135 8.92 13.87 -2.94
N ASP A 136 9.51 12.83 -3.51
CA ASP A 136 9.95 11.61 -2.82
C ASP A 136 11.46 11.54 -2.55
N THR A 137 12.13 12.70 -2.61
CA THR A 137 13.55 12.81 -2.28
C THR A 137 13.77 12.85 -0.76
N TYR A 138 15.01 12.64 -0.34
CA TYR A 138 15.40 12.65 1.08
C TYR A 138 15.16 14.01 1.78
N ASP A 139 14.97 15.08 1.00
CA ASP A 139 14.65 16.41 1.52
C ASP A 139 13.23 16.46 2.08
N TYR A 140 12.28 15.81 1.39
CA TYR A 140 10.84 15.91 1.67
C TYR A 140 10.25 14.69 2.38
N LEU A 141 10.93 13.53 2.33
CA LEU A 141 10.46 12.36 3.06
C LEU A 141 11.55 11.59 3.79
N SER A 142 11.12 10.91 4.85
CA SER A 142 11.77 9.74 5.41
C SER A 142 10.73 8.66 5.65
N PHE A 143 11.13 7.40 5.68
CA PHE A 143 10.18 6.32 5.90
C PHE A 143 10.76 5.21 6.78
N GLY A 144 9.86 4.45 7.39
CA GLY A 144 10.16 3.23 8.11
C GLY A 144 9.01 2.25 7.96
N PHE A 145 9.24 1.00 8.35
CA PHE A 145 8.19 -0.01 8.32
C PHE A 145 8.34 -1.01 9.45
N ASN A 146 7.25 -1.71 9.74
CA ASN A 146 7.27 -2.98 10.45
C ASN A 146 6.34 -3.98 9.76
N ALA A 147 6.38 -5.23 10.20
CA ALA A 147 5.45 -6.23 9.72
C ALA A 147 5.06 -7.22 10.82
N ARG A 148 3.88 -7.80 10.67
CA ARG A 148 3.40 -8.92 11.46
C ARG A 148 2.62 -9.90 10.61
N PHE A 149 2.54 -11.15 11.06
CA PHE A 149 1.64 -12.13 10.46
C PHE A 149 0.18 -11.76 10.75
N SER A 150 -0.70 -11.96 9.76
CA SER A 150 -2.15 -11.79 9.89
C SER A 150 -2.88 -12.73 8.94
N GLU A 151 -3.98 -13.31 9.40
CA GLU A 151 -4.92 -14.07 8.54
C GLU A 151 -5.81 -13.15 7.72
N GLU A 152 -5.87 -11.87 8.10
CA GLU A 152 -6.51 -10.78 7.36
C GLU A 152 -5.41 -9.83 6.89
N PRO A 153 -4.84 -10.05 5.70
CA PRO A 153 -3.76 -9.22 5.19
C PRO A 153 -4.23 -7.81 4.85
N LYS A 154 -3.39 -6.84 5.18
CA LYS A 154 -3.61 -5.42 4.89
C LYS A 154 -2.30 -4.64 5.03
N THR A 155 -2.32 -3.41 4.58
CA THR A 155 -1.24 -2.45 4.78
C THR A 155 -1.81 -1.19 5.42
N GLU A 156 -1.26 -0.79 6.56
CA GLU A 156 -1.59 0.49 7.17
C GLU A 156 -0.42 1.44 6.95
N ILE A 157 -0.70 2.64 6.47
CA ILE A 157 0.30 3.66 6.14
C ILE A 157 -0.02 4.89 6.98
N TYR A 158 0.93 5.33 7.77
CA TYR A 158 0.82 6.50 8.61
C TYR A 158 1.73 7.59 8.05
N ILE A 159 1.18 8.79 7.84
CA ILE A 159 1.88 9.94 7.26
C ILE A 159 1.71 11.10 8.23
N PHE A 160 2.81 11.69 8.65
CA PHE A 160 2.80 12.80 9.60
C PHE A 160 4.05 13.68 9.43
N ASP A 161 4.04 14.86 10.03
CA ASP A 161 5.16 15.80 10.01
C ASP A 161 6.41 15.16 10.64
N TYR A 162 7.53 15.18 9.91
CA TYR A 162 8.80 14.62 10.35
C TYR A 162 9.25 15.16 11.72
N ASN A 163 8.97 16.44 12.03
CA ASN A 163 9.32 17.06 13.31
C ASN A 163 8.57 16.47 14.51
N LYS A 164 7.48 15.73 14.26
CA LYS A 164 6.67 15.07 15.30
C LYS A 164 7.05 13.58 15.48
N LEU A 165 8.09 13.10 14.81
CA LEU A 165 8.50 11.69 14.80
C LEU A 165 8.67 11.08 16.19
N GLU A 166 9.41 11.74 17.07
CA GLU A 166 9.69 11.23 18.42
C GLU A 166 8.41 11.09 19.26
N LYS A 167 7.39 11.90 18.98
CA LYS A 167 6.12 11.91 19.71
C LYS A 167 5.10 10.94 19.12
N ILE A 168 5.06 10.80 17.79
CA ILE A 168 4.01 10.07 17.07
C ILE A 168 4.40 8.60 16.89
N LEU A 169 5.63 8.31 16.47
CA LEU A 169 6.04 6.95 16.13
C LEU A 169 5.85 5.94 17.29
N PRO A 170 6.18 6.27 18.56
CA PRO A 170 5.93 5.35 19.67
C PRO A 170 4.45 5.02 19.86
N LYS A 171 3.53 5.96 19.61
CA LYS A 171 2.08 5.73 19.72
C LYS A 171 1.62 4.76 18.65
N ILE A 172 2.05 4.97 17.41
CA ILE A 172 1.76 4.09 16.29
C ILE A 172 2.29 2.68 16.58
N LEU A 173 3.49 2.53 17.14
CA LEU A 173 4.06 1.22 17.47
C LEU A 173 3.34 0.49 18.61
N GLN A 174 2.67 1.21 19.50
CA GLN A 174 1.94 0.64 20.64
C GLN A 174 0.51 0.19 20.27
N GLU A 175 -0.09 0.76 19.22
CA GLU A 175 -1.35 0.28 18.65
C GLU A 175 -1.17 -1.15 18.11
N SER A 176 -1.64 -2.12 18.90
CA SER A 176 -1.62 -3.56 18.62
C SER A 176 -2.92 -4.02 17.97
#